data_AF-A0A494J9K6-F1
#
_entry.id   AF-A0A494J9K6-F1
#
_cell.length_a   1.000
_cell.length_b   1.000
_cell.length_c   1.000
_cell.angle_alpha   90.00
_cell.angle_beta   90.00
_cell.angle_gamma   90.00
#
_symmetry.space_group_name_H-M   'P 1'
#
loop_
_entity.id
_entity.type
_entity.pdbx_description
1 polymer ?
#
loop_
_entity_poly.entity_id
_entity_poly.type
_entity_poly.pdbx_seq_one_letter_code
_entity_poly.pdbx_strand_id
1 'polypeptide(L)'
;MNFGDLVPIHCQEIIPGDQISINPQHMTRLAPMIAPVMHEVNVFIHYFFVPNRIIWSNWQQFITGGESGLDQHLMPRVGNLPIAKGSLGDHLGLPLTTGRFAVGNAGVLYNLVNLLPFLAYQMIWDEFYRDENLIQPFFRDSNGNPVKIFNDGINDHNLPPYPKFTELFKMRKRAWHHDYFTSALPFAQKGNAVKIPIFPQGNVPLTYEMGSQTFIKDMAGNPAPNKDLRSDVNGNLQDVSGQPLSLDPSKNLKLNMASENVSTVNDLRRAFKLQEWLEKNARAGSRYAESILSFFGVKTSDGRLQRPEFLGGNKSPIMISEVLQQSATDSTTPQGNMAGHGIGIGKDGGFSRFFEEHGYVIGLMSVIPKTSYSQGIPRHFSKSDKFDYFWPQFEHIGEQPVYNKEIFAKNIDAYDSEAVFGYLPRYSEYKFSPSTVHGDFKDDLYFWHLGRIFDTDKPPVLNQSFIECDKNALSRIFAVEDDTDKFYCHLYQKITAKRKMSYFGDPSFRI
;
A
#
# COMPACT_ATOMS: atom_id res chain seq x y z
N MET A 1 8.34 21.95 0.43
CA MET A 1 8.28 20.48 0.48
C MET A 1 8.32 20.02 1.93
N ASN A 2 7.54 19.00 2.29
CA ASN A 2 7.59 18.35 3.60
C ASN A 2 8.03 16.89 3.50
N PHE A 3 8.19 16.25 4.66
CA PHE A 3 8.46 14.82 4.74
C PHE A 3 7.31 14.02 4.11
N GLY A 4 7.67 12.96 3.38
CA GLY A 4 6.70 12.03 2.80
C GLY A 4 5.97 12.54 1.54
N ASP A 5 6.01 13.83 1.23
CA ASP A 5 5.36 14.37 0.03
C ASP A 5 6.05 13.86 -1.26
N LEU A 6 5.25 13.43 -2.24
CA LEU A 6 5.71 13.12 -3.59
C LEU A 6 5.60 14.37 -4.47
N VAL A 7 6.67 15.15 -4.49
CA VAL A 7 6.70 16.45 -5.17
C VAL A 7 7.17 16.30 -6.61
N PRO A 8 6.39 16.71 -7.62
CA PRO A 8 6.90 16.83 -8.99
C PRO A 8 8.01 17.88 -9.07
N ILE A 9 9.13 17.49 -9.68
CA ILE A 9 10.28 18.36 -9.95
C ILE A 9 10.54 18.55 -11.45
N HIS A 10 9.92 17.72 -12.28
CA HIS A 10 10.01 17.80 -13.73
C HIS A 10 8.71 17.29 -14.34
N CYS A 11 8.19 18.00 -15.32
CA CYS A 11 7.05 17.57 -16.12
C CYS A 11 7.30 18.03 -17.56
N GLN A 12 7.49 17.08 -18.47
CA GLN A 12 7.76 17.40 -19.87
C GLN A 12 7.01 16.45 -20.80
N GLU A 13 6.37 17.04 -21.80
CA GLU A 13 5.74 16.30 -22.89
C GLU A 13 6.78 15.72 -23.86
N ILE A 14 6.53 14.48 -24.27
CA ILE A 14 7.40 13.63 -25.06
C ILE A 14 6.70 13.26 -26.36
N ILE A 15 7.50 13.20 -27.42
CA ILE A 15 7.04 12.95 -28.77
C ILE A 15 7.73 11.68 -29.29
N PRO A 16 7.06 10.87 -30.12
CA PRO A 16 7.67 9.70 -30.73
C PRO A 16 8.97 10.05 -31.47
N GLY A 17 10.03 9.32 -31.18
CA GLY A 17 11.35 9.56 -31.78
C GLY A 17 12.26 10.48 -30.96
N ASP A 18 11.80 11.00 -29.82
CA ASP A 18 12.63 11.78 -28.90
C ASP A 18 13.69 10.90 -28.24
N GLN A 19 14.94 11.38 -28.22
CA GLN A 19 15.99 10.86 -27.35
C GLN A 19 16.34 11.91 -26.31
N ILE A 20 15.96 11.68 -25.06
CA ILE A 20 16.17 12.64 -23.97
C ILE A 20 17.14 12.06 -22.95
N SER A 21 18.06 12.90 -22.49
CA SER A 21 18.89 12.64 -21.33
C SER A 21 18.70 13.76 -20.31
N ILE A 22 18.47 13.37 -19.06
CA ILE A 22 18.33 14.29 -17.92
C ILE A 22 19.39 13.90 -16.89
N ASN A 23 20.15 14.88 -16.40
CA ASN A 23 21.06 14.71 -15.27
C ASN A 23 20.68 15.71 -14.16
N PRO A 24 20.08 15.24 -13.05
CA PRO A 24 19.71 16.10 -11.94
C PRO A 24 20.90 16.39 -11.02
N GLN A 25 20.89 17.59 -10.47
CA GLN A 25 21.67 18.00 -9.31
C GLN A 25 20.71 18.69 -8.34
N HIS A 26 20.78 18.34 -7.07
CA HIS A 26 19.96 18.99 -6.05
C HIS A 26 20.78 19.39 -4.85
N MET A 27 20.34 20.49 -4.26
CA MET A 27 20.77 20.96 -2.97
C MET A 27 19.53 21.14 -2.12
N THR A 28 19.41 20.37 -1.05
CA THR A 28 18.29 20.43 -0.10
C THR A 28 18.79 20.97 1.22
N ARG A 29 18.14 22.03 1.71
CA ARG A 29 18.36 22.59 3.05
C ARG A 29 17.14 22.33 3.91
N LEU A 30 17.38 22.08 5.19
CA LEU A 30 16.32 21.96 6.19
C LEU A 30 16.02 23.35 6.78
N ALA A 31 14.76 23.55 7.18
CA ALA A 31 14.39 24.64 8.06
C ALA A 31 15.16 24.55 9.39
N PRO A 32 15.32 25.66 10.13
CA PRO A 32 16.05 25.66 11.40
C PRO A 32 15.50 24.60 12.38
N MET A 33 16.40 23.77 12.90
CA MET A 33 16.07 22.70 13.85
C MET A 33 16.42 23.10 15.28
N ILE A 34 15.62 22.63 16.23
CA ILE A 34 15.79 22.91 17.66
C ILE A 34 17.09 22.28 18.18
N ALA A 35 17.44 21.11 17.65
CA ALA A 35 18.68 20.39 17.95
C ALA A 35 19.23 19.70 16.69
N PRO A 36 20.53 19.33 16.67
CA PRO A 36 21.09 18.52 15.60
C PRO A 36 20.53 17.08 15.69
N VAL A 37 19.59 16.78 14.79
CA VAL A 37 18.90 15.49 14.75
C VAL A 37 19.88 14.35 14.45
N MET A 38 19.85 13.33 15.30
CA MET A 38 20.66 12.11 15.20
C MET A 38 19.89 11.00 14.47
N HIS A 39 19.50 11.28 13.22
CA HIS A 39 18.68 10.35 12.44
C HIS A 39 19.02 10.38 10.95
N GLU A 40 19.03 9.23 10.29
CA GLU A 40 19.29 9.14 8.86
C GLU A 40 18.07 9.62 8.06
N VAL A 41 18.24 10.69 7.29
CA VAL A 41 17.23 11.22 6.36
C VAL A 41 17.75 11.15 4.94
N ASN A 42 16.92 10.63 4.03
CA ASN A 42 17.30 10.44 2.64
C ASN A 42 16.35 11.19 1.70
N VAL A 43 16.95 11.81 0.68
CA VAL A 43 16.26 12.38 -0.48
C VAL A 43 16.25 11.33 -1.59
N PHE A 44 15.12 11.20 -2.27
CA PHE A 44 14.94 10.33 -3.41
C PHE A 44 14.46 11.13 -4.60
N ILE A 45 15.09 10.90 -5.75
CA ILE A 45 14.66 11.43 -7.05
C ILE A 45 14.36 10.25 -7.97
N HIS A 46 13.18 10.21 -8.58
CA HIS A 46 12.77 9.15 -9.48
C HIS A 46 12.13 9.74 -10.74
N TYR A 47 12.49 9.22 -11.92
CA TYR A 47 11.92 9.60 -13.20
C TYR A 47 11.08 8.47 -13.78
N PHE A 48 9.91 8.83 -14.30
CA PHE A 48 8.98 7.91 -14.92
C PHE A 48 8.54 8.44 -16.28
N PHE A 49 8.26 7.52 -17.20
CA PHE A 49 7.58 7.80 -18.45
C PHE A 49 6.16 7.24 -18.43
N VAL A 50 5.20 8.06 -18.80
CA VAL A 50 3.78 7.72 -18.83
C VAL A 50 3.27 7.95 -20.25
N PRO A 51 2.96 6.89 -21.01
CA PRO A 51 2.31 7.03 -22.31
C PRO A 51 0.91 7.65 -22.22
N ASN A 52 0.54 8.49 -23.18
CA ASN A 52 -0.81 9.09 -23.16
C ASN A 52 -1.94 8.05 -23.33
N ARG A 53 -1.66 6.92 -23.99
CA ARG A 53 -2.60 5.79 -24.15
C ARG A 53 -3.05 5.19 -22.81
N ILE A 54 -2.15 5.11 -21.82
CA ILE A 54 -2.46 4.42 -20.55
C ILE A 54 -3.31 5.30 -19.63
N ILE A 55 -3.16 6.63 -19.75
CA ILE A 55 -3.91 7.61 -18.94
C ILE A 55 -5.24 8.02 -19.56
N TRP A 56 -5.38 7.91 -20.89
CA TRP A 56 -6.61 8.23 -21.60
C TRP A 56 -6.89 7.22 -22.71
N SER A 57 -7.95 6.43 -22.53
CA SER A 57 -8.33 5.35 -23.47
C SER A 57 -8.59 5.86 -24.89
N ASN A 58 -9.12 7.07 -25.03
CA ASN A 58 -9.50 7.63 -26.33
C ASN A 58 -8.33 8.36 -27.01
N TRP A 59 -7.12 8.34 -26.42
CA TRP A 59 -5.92 8.96 -27.00
C TRP A 59 -5.63 8.46 -28.43
N GLN A 60 -5.76 7.15 -28.68
CA GLN A 60 -5.48 6.57 -29.98
C GLN A 60 -6.44 7.09 -31.06
N GLN A 61 -7.74 7.14 -30.76
CA GLN A 61 -8.75 7.65 -31.67
C GLN A 61 -8.56 9.15 -31.90
N PHE A 62 -8.30 9.91 -30.83
CA PHE A 62 -8.03 11.34 -30.89
C PHE A 62 -6.83 11.70 -31.78
N ILE A 63 -5.68 11.04 -31.61
CA ILE A 63 -4.46 11.41 -32.34
C ILE A 63 -4.45 10.91 -33.80
N THR A 64 -5.21 9.84 -34.09
CA THR A 64 -5.29 9.27 -35.45
C THR A 64 -6.49 9.79 -36.26
N GLY A 65 -7.47 10.40 -35.60
CA GLY A 65 -8.79 10.69 -36.19
C GLY A 65 -9.72 9.46 -36.25
N GLY A 66 -9.33 8.33 -35.65
CA GLY A 66 -10.08 7.07 -35.71
C GLY A 66 -10.04 6.41 -37.09
N GLU A 67 -10.76 5.28 -37.25
CA GLU A 67 -10.80 4.55 -38.53
C GLU A 67 -11.40 5.37 -39.69
N SER A 68 -12.32 6.29 -39.36
CA SER A 68 -12.97 7.17 -40.33
C SER A 68 -12.22 8.49 -40.57
N GLY A 69 -11.19 8.80 -39.77
CA GLY A 69 -10.52 10.10 -39.77
C GLY A 69 -11.38 11.27 -39.24
N LEU A 70 -12.59 11.01 -38.74
CA LEU A 70 -13.58 12.00 -38.29
C LEU A 70 -13.90 11.89 -36.79
N ASP A 71 -12.99 11.32 -36.00
CA ASP A 71 -13.17 11.20 -34.56
C ASP A 71 -13.37 12.57 -33.88
N GLN A 72 -14.35 12.65 -32.98
CA GLN A 72 -14.76 13.89 -32.32
C GLN A 72 -14.40 13.91 -30.82
N HIS A 73 -13.58 12.98 -30.34
CA HIS A 73 -13.20 13.00 -28.93
C HIS A 73 -12.43 14.28 -28.61
N LEU A 74 -12.83 14.95 -27.53
CA LEU A 74 -12.20 16.18 -27.06
C LEU A 74 -11.22 15.84 -25.95
N MET A 75 -10.00 16.38 -26.05
CA MET A 75 -8.98 16.21 -25.00
C MET A 75 -9.53 16.68 -23.64
N PRO A 76 -9.38 15.88 -22.56
CA PRO A 76 -9.89 16.23 -21.25
C PRO A 76 -9.16 17.46 -20.69
N ARG A 77 -9.93 18.49 -20.36
CA ARG A 77 -9.45 19.73 -19.77
C ARG A 77 -10.26 20.08 -18.53
N VAL A 78 -9.67 20.85 -17.62
CA VAL A 78 -10.33 21.35 -16.40
C VAL A 78 -10.31 22.87 -16.38
N GLY A 79 -11.44 23.47 -16.03
CA GLY A 79 -11.56 24.90 -15.70
C GLY A 79 -11.84 25.10 -14.20
N ASN A 80 -11.84 26.37 -13.77
CA ASN A 80 -12.08 26.79 -12.38
C ASN A 80 -11.13 26.15 -11.36
N LEU A 81 -9.90 25.85 -11.77
CA LEU A 81 -8.95 25.11 -10.94
C LEU A 81 -8.31 26.04 -9.88
N PRO A 82 -8.46 25.79 -8.57
CA PRO A 82 -7.71 26.51 -7.55
C PRO A 82 -6.27 25.97 -7.47
N ILE A 83 -5.29 26.86 -7.54
CA ILE A 83 -3.87 26.52 -7.44
C ILE A 83 -3.27 27.30 -6.28
N ALA A 84 -3.18 26.63 -5.13
CA ALA A 84 -2.52 27.16 -3.95
C ALA A 84 -0.99 26.92 -4.02
N LYS A 85 -0.24 27.74 -3.28
CA LYS A 85 1.21 27.54 -3.11
C LYS A 85 1.49 26.14 -2.57
N GLY A 86 2.45 25.43 -3.18
CA GLY A 86 2.84 24.07 -2.80
C GLY A 86 1.83 22.99 -3.18
N SER A 87 0.75 23.34 -3.90
CA SER A 87 -0.18 22.35 -4.45
C SER A 87 0.44 21.56 -5.60
N LEU A 88 -0.19 20.46 -5.99
CA LEU A 88 0.26 19.67 -7.15
C LEU A 88 0.33 20.52 -8.42
N GLY A 89 -0.65 21.40 -8.64
CA GLY A 89 -0.70 22.29 -9.81
C GLY A 89 0.48 23.26 -9.87
N ASP A 90 0.90 23.81 -8.73
CA ASP A 90 2.06 24.69 -8.60
C ASP A 90 3.34 23.95 -9.00
N HIS A 91 3.55 22.75 -8.46
CA HIS A 91 4.72 21.92 -8.78
C HIS A 91 4.75 21.37 -10.21
N LEU A 92 3.60 21.29 -10.89
CA LEU A 92 3.52 20.97 -12.32
C LEU A 92 3.76 22.19 -13.22
N GLY A 93 3.96 23.39 -12.66
CA GLY A 93 4.33 24.60 -13.37
C GLY A 93 3.17 25.54 -13.71
N LEU A 94 1.99 25.34 -13.13
CA LEU A 94 0.85 26.26 -13.32
C LEU A 94 0.98 27.49 -12.40
N PRO A 95 0.49 28.67 -12.83
CA PRO A 95 0.55 29.86 -12.01
C PRO A 95 -0.38 29.77 -10.79
N LEU A 96 0.03 30.36 -9.68
CA LEU A 96 -0.76 30.44 -8.45
C LEU A 96 -2.03 31.26 -8.67
N THR A 97 -3.15 30.82 -8.11
CA THR A 97 -4.42 31.58 -8.16
C THR A 97 -4.64 32.45 -6.91
N THR A 98 -3.73 32.36 -5.94
CA THR A 98 -3.76 33.09 -4.67
C THR A 98 -2.37 33.64 -4.34
N GLY A 99 -2.30 34.71 -3.54
CA GLY A 99 -1.05 35.34 -3.13
C GLY A 99 -0.64 36.56 -3.97
N ARG A 100 0.60 37.03 -3.78
CA ARG A 100 1.11 38.32 -4.31
C ARG A 100 1.10 38.39 -5.85
N PHE A 101 1.29 37.26 -6.52
CA PHE A 101 1.33 37.13 -7.98
C PHE A 101 0.17 36.28 -8.51
N ALA A 102 -0.96 36.28 -7.81
CA ALA A 102 -2.13 35.50 -8.17
C ALA A 102 -2.59 35.80 -9.61
N VAL A 103 -2.74 34.75 -10.41
CA VAL A 103 -3.32 34.77 -11.74
C VAL A 103 -4.69 34.10 -11.68
N GLY A 104 -5.70 34.76 -12.22
CA GLY A 104 -7.07 34.27 -12.20
C GLY A 104 -8.03 35.29 -11.61
N ASN A 105 -9.27 34.87 -11.43
CA ASN A 105 -10.32 35.68 -10.81
C ASN A 105 -10.99 34.83 -9.73
N ALA A 106 -11.40 35.44 -8.62
CA ALA A 106 -12.00 34.76 -7.47
C ALA A 106 -11.19 33.55 -6.91
N GLY A 107 -9.86 33.57 -7.02
CA GLY A 107 -9.00 32.50 -6.48
C GLY A 107 -8.93 31.22 -7.32
N VAL A 108 -9.43 31.25 -8.56
CA VAL A 108 -9.39 30.11 -9.49
C VAL A 108 -8.85 30.49 -10.87
N LEU A 109 -8.30 29.49 -11.56
CA LEU A 109 -7.85 29.61 -12.94
C LEU A 109 -9.01 29.26 -13.88
N TYR A 110 -9.55 30.27 -14.58
CA TYR A 110 -10.64 30.08 -15.55
C TYR A 110 -10.17 29.45 -16.87
N ASN A 111 -8.90 29.62 -17.22
CA ASN A 111 -8.35 29.03 -18.44
C ASN A 111 -8.40 27.51 -18.35
N LEU A 112 -8.77 26.86 -19.45
CA LEU A 112 -8.82 25.41 -19.53
C LEU A 112 -7.41 24.82 -19.50
N VAL A 113 -7.14 23.97 -18.51
CA VAL A 113 -5.86 23.27 -18.32
C VAL A 113 -5.98 21.82 -18.77
N ASN A 114 -4.96 21.29 -19.43
CA ASN A 114 -4.91 19.88 -19.83
C ASN A 114 -4.84 18.96 -18.59
N LEU A 115 -5.66 17.90 -18.55
CA LEU A 115 -5.71 16.96 -17.43
C LEU A 115 -4.63 15.88 -17.50
N LEU A 116 -4.05 15.61 -18.67
CA LEU A 116 -3.11 14.51 -18.88
C LEU A 116 -1.90 14.53 -17.90
N PRO A 117 -1.25 15.67 -17.59
CA PRO A 117 -0.15 15.70 -16.61
C PRO A 117 -0.57 15.26 -15.20
N PHE A 118 -1.78 15.63 -14.77
CA PHE A 118 -2.32 15.22 -13.46
C PHE A 118 -2.61 13.72 -13.44
N LEU A 119 -3.20 13.19 -14.52
CA LEU A 119 -3.45 11.76 -14.65
C LEU A 119 -2.14 10.96 -14.64
N ALA A 120 -1.11 11.46 -15.33
CA ALA A 120 0.21 10.83 -15.35
C ALA A 120 0.83 10.76 -13.95
N TYR A 121 0.75 11.85 -13.17
CA TYR A 121 1.21 11.85 -11.78
C TYR A 121 0.47 10.82 -10.91
N GLN A 122 -0.86 10.79 -10.99
CA GLN A 122 -1.67 9.86 -10.20
C GLN A 122 -1.42 8.40 -10.61
N MET A 123 -1.19 8.13 -11.91
CA MET A 123 -0.88 6.79 -12.41
C MET A 123 0.46 6.27 -11.89
N ILE A 124 1.47 7.15 -11.81
CA ILE A 124 2.76 6.80 -11.19
C ILE A 124 2.56 6.45 -9.72
N TRP A 125 1.78 7.24 -8.98
CA TRP A 125 1.50 6.96 -7.57
C TRP A 125 0.79 5.62 -7.38
N ASP A 126 -0.28 5.37 -8.14
CA ASP A 126 -1.12 4.16 -8.04
C ASP A 126 -0.33 2.87 -8.34
N GLU A 127 0.66 2.95 -9.23
CA GLU A 127 1.43 1.80 -9.70
C GLU A 127 2.76 1.57 -8.98
N PHE A 128 3.40 2.60 -8.42
CA PHE A 128 4.73 2.46 -7.81
C PHE A 128 4.79 2.77 -6.32
N TYR A 129 3.90 3.63 -5.82
CA TYR A 129 3.99 4.13 -4.44
C TYR A 129 2.85 3.65 -3.54
N ARG A 130 1.70 3.32 -4.12
CA ARG A 130 0.56 2.75 -3.40
C ARG A 130 0.85 1.31 -2.96
N ASP A 131 0.56 1.02 -1.70
CA ASP A 131 0.42 -0.35 -1.21
C ASP A 131 -0.91 -0.94 -1.69
N GLU A 132 -0.82 -2.00 -2.49
CA GLU A 132 -1.99 -2.62 -3.11
C GLU A 132 -2.91 -3.39 -2.15
N ASN A 133 -2.41 -3.81 -0.98
CA ASN A 133 -3.20 -4.57 -0.02
C ASN A 133 -4.02 -3.66 0.89
N LEU A 134 -3.54 -2.44 1.15
CA LEU A 134 -4.10 -1.55 2.18
C LEU A 134 -4.80 -0.30 1.64
N ILE A 135 -4.48 0.09 0.41
CA ILE A 135 -5.05 1.29 -0.22
C ILE A 135 -5.78 0.85 -1.49
N GLN A 136 -7.00 1.32 -1.71
CA GLN A 136 -7.73 1.00 -2.94
C GLN A 136 -7.10 1.69 -4.17
N PRO A 137 -7.13 1.05 -5.35
CA PRO A 137 -6.62 1.65 -6.57
C PRO A 137 -7.39 2.92 -6.94
N PHE A 138 -6.68 3.87 -7.55
CA PHE A 138 -7.29 5.14 -7.96
C PHE A 138 -8.12 4.98 -9.23
N PHE A 139 -7.54 4.33 -10.25
CA PHE A 139 -8.13 4.17 -11.58
C PHE A 139 -9.01 2.93 -11.74
N ARG A 140 -9.06 2.06 -10.73
CA ARG A 140 -9.78 0.77 -10.78
C ARG A 140 -10.70 0.60 -9.56
N ASP A 141 -11.71 -0.23 -9.70
CA ASP A 141 -12.53 -0.70 -8.57
C ASP A 141 -11.85 -1.90 -7.88
N SER A 142 -12.44 -2.40 -6.79
CA SER A 142 -11.94 -3.58 -6.06
C SER A 142 -11.92 -4.87 -6.90
N ASN A 143 -12.66 -4.91 -8.02
CA ASN A 143 -12.71 -6.03 -8.95
C ASN A 143 -11.75 -5.84 -10.15
N GLY A 144 -11.03 -4.72 -10.22
CA GLY A 144 -10.10 -4.39 -11.29
C GLY A 144 -10.71 -3.69 -12.51
N ASN A 145 -12.00 -3.34 -12.49
CA ASN A 145 -12.64 -2.61 -13.59
C ASN A 145 -12.24 -1.13 -13.57
N PRO A 146 -12.08 -0.48 -14.74
CA PRO A 146 -11.75 0.93 -14.82
C PRO A 146 -12.89 1.80 -14.25
N VAL A 147 -12.53 2.75 -13.39
CA VAL A 147 -13.49 3.73 -12.83
C VAL A 147 -13.42 4.99 -13.68
N LYS A 148 -14.58 5.52 -14.06
CA LYS A 148 -14.65 6.81 -14.76
C LYS A 148 -14.47 7.96 -13.75
N ILE A 149 -13.47 8.81 -13.99
CA ILE A 149 -13.07 9.88 -13.05
C ILE A 149 -13.30 11.27 -13.66
N PHE A 150 -13.28 11.37 -14.99
CA PHE A 150 -13.47 12.61 -15.74
C PHE A 150 -14.30 12.37 -17.00
N ASN A 151 -14.80 13.44 -17.60
CA ASN A 151 -15.41 13.43 -18.93
C ASN A 151 -14.41 13.89 -19.98
N ASP A 152 -14.56 13.38 -21.20
CA ASP A 152 -13.87 13.93 -22.36
C ASP A 152 -14.33 15.38 -22.60
N GLY A 153 -13.40 16.25 -22.99
CA GLY A 153 -13.65 17.68 -23.09
C GLY A 153 -13.58 18.43 -21.76
N ILE A 154 -14.49 19.40 -21.55
CA ILE A 154 -14.40 20.36 -20.45
C ILE A 154 -14.98 19.76 -19.16
N ASN A 155 -14.20 19.83 -18.09
CA ASN A 155 -14.58 19.48 -16.73
C ASN A 155 -14.50 20.71 -15.82
N ASP A 156 -15.31 20.77 -14.78
CA ASP A 156 -15.31 21.85 -13.79
C ASP A 156 -14.77 21.33 -12.45
N HIS A 157 -13.78 22.02 -11.86
CA HIS A 157 -13.28 21.68 -10.53
C HIS A 157 -14.32 21.90 -9.42
N ASN A 158 -15.11 22.96 -9.52
CA ASN A 158 -16.10 23.33 -8.49
C ASN A 158 -17.37 22.48 -8.58
N LEU A 159 -17.66 21.98 -9.79
CA LEU A 159 -18.76 21.04 -10.07
C LEU A 159 -18.17 19.75 -10.62
N PRO A 160 -17.51 18.94 -9.76
CA PRO A 160 -16.80 17.75 -10.20
C PRO A 160 -17.77 16.75 -10.83
N PRO A 161 -17.46 16.19 -12.02
CA PRO A 161 -18.34 15.23 -12.69
C PRO A 161 -18.44 13.89 -11.96
N TYR A 162 -17.44 13.56 -11.13
CA TYR A 162 -17.36 12.30 -10.38
C TYR A 162 -16.73 12.53 -8.99
N PRO A 163 -17.04 11.70 -7.97
CA PRO A 163 -16.55 11.91 -6.60
C PRO A 163 -15.02 11.94 -6.46
N LYS A 164 -14.29 11.11 -7.23
CA LYS A 164 -12.82 11.04 -7.21
C LYS A 164 -12.12 12.17 -7.99
N PHE A 165 -12.86 13.04 -8.70
CA PHE A 165 -12.26 14.04 -9.59
C PHE A 165 -11.36 15.04 -8.85
N THR A 166 -11.79 15.52 -7.69
CA THR A 166 -11.01 16.49 -6.89
C THR A 166 -9.71 15.90 -6.35
N GLU A 167 -9.64 14.58 -6.20
CA GLU A 167 -8.42 13.90 -5.75
C GLU A 167 -7.31 13.88 -6.80
N LEU A 168 -7.62 14.12 -8.08
CA LEU A 168 -6.61 14.24 -9.15
C LEU A 168 -5.59 15.35 -8.86
N PHE A 169 -6.03 16.39 -8.15
CA PHE A 169 -5.24 17.59 -7.86
C PHE A 169 -4.54 17.53 -6.50
N LYS A 170 -4.74 16.46 -5.73
CA LYS A 170 -4.09 16.27 -4.43
C LYS A 170 -2.68 15.74 -4.63
N MET A 171 -1.71 16.38 -3.97
CA MET A 171 -0.37 15.84 -3.83
C MET A 171 -0.44 14.57 -2.97
N ARG A 172 0.17 13.49 -3.46
CA ARG A 172 0.16 12.19 -2.79
C ARG A 172 1.37 12.06 -1.87
N LYS A 173 1.20 11.21 -0.85
CA LYS A 173 2.27 10.86 0.09
C LYS A 173 2.92 9.55 -0.35
N ARG A 174 4.18 9.39 0.07
CA ARG A 174 4.97 8.18 -0.09
C ARG A 174 4.87 7.33 1.18
N ALA A 175 4.85 6.01 0.98
CA ALA A 175 4.94 5.05 2.06
C ALA A 175 6.32 5.08 2.76
N TRP A 176 6.34 4.74 4.04
CA TRP A 176 7.56 4.40 4.76
C TRP A 176 8.32 3.26 4.08
N HIS A 177 9.63 3.16 4.35
CA HIS A 177 10.40 2.01 3.92
C HIS A 177 9.82 0.71 4.46
N HIS A 178 9.87 -0.37 3.67
CA HIS A 178 9.53 -1.70 4.15
C HIS A 178 10.46 -2.09 5.30
N ASP A 179 9.86 -2.30 6.46
CA ASP A 179 10.46 -2.79 7.69
C ASP A 179 9.60 -3.94 8.24
N TYR A 180 9.96 -4.45 9.42
CA TYR A 180 9.22 -5.53 10.07
C TYR A 180 7.71 -5.23 10.19
N PHE A 181 7.31 -4.01 10.53
CA PHE A 181 5.89 -3.66 10.73
C PHE A 181 5.19 -3.17 9.46
N THR A 182 5.88 -2.41 8.61
CA THR A 182 5.30 -1.84 7.38
C THR A 182 5.23 -2.86 6.23
N SER A 183 5.89 -4.01 6.35
CA SER A 183 5.74 -5.15 5.43
C SER A 183 4.69 -6.17 5.88
N ALA A 184 4.08 -5.99 7.05
CA ALA A 184 3.07 -6.91 7.57
C ALA A 184 1.82 -6.91 6.67
N LEU A 185 1.29 -8.10 6.40
CA LEU A 185 0.08 -8.29 5.62
C LEU A 185 -1.16 -8.27 6.54
N PRO A 186 -2.30 -7.73 6.10
CA PRO A 186 -3.53 -7.73 6.90
C PRO A 186 -4.18 -9.12 7.01
N PHE A 187 -3.75 -10.09 6.20
CA PHE A 187 -4.29 -11.45 6.16
C PHE A 187 -3.15 -12.49 6.18
N ALA A 188 -3.41 -13.67 6.76
CA ALA A 188 -2.44 -14.77 6.79
C ALA A 188 -2.24 -15.45 5.43
N GLN A 189 -3.25 -15.40 4.57
CA GLN A 189 -3.18 -15.95 3.21
C GLN A 189 -4.16 -15.21 2.28
N LYS A 190 -3.81 -15.13 1.00
CA LYS A 190 -4.65 -14.48 -0.01
C LYS A 190 -5.75 -15.46 -0.46
N GLY A 191 -7.00 -15.17 -0.12
CA GLY A 191 -8.16 -16.01 -0.46
C GLY A 191 -8.56 -17.01 0.65
N ASN A 192 -9.53 -17.86 0.35
CA ASN A 192 -10.12 -18.79 1.33
C ASN A 192 -9.14 -19.90 1.75
N ALA A 193 -9.23 -20.33 3.02
CA ALA A 193 -8.45 -21.44 3.54
C ALA A 193 -8.69 -22.71 2.71
N VAL A 194 -7.59 -23.37 2.30
CA VAL A 194 -7.68 -24.63 1.56
C VAL A 194 -8.17 -25.70 2.53
N LYS A 195 -9.42 -26.14 2.35
CA LYS A 195 -9.98 -27.23 3.15
C LYS A 195 -9.51 -28.55 2.57
N ILE A 196 -8.98 -29.43 3.43
CA ILE A 196 -8.76 -30.83 3.04
C ILE A 196 -10.14 -31.51 3.04
N PRO A 197 -10.60 -32.09 1.91
CA PRO A 197 -11.87 -32.79 1.85
C PRO A 197 -11.75 -34.13 2.58
N ILE A 198 -11.89 -34.11 3.91
CA ILE A 198 -11.88 -35.32 4.75
C ILE A 198 -13.30 -35.89 4.90
N PHE A 199 -14.33 -35.05 4.77
CA PHE A 199 -15.74 -35.46 4.86
C PHE A 199 -16.55 -34.89 3.70
N PRO A 200 -17.53 -35.63 3.17
CA PRO A 200 -18.49 -35.08 2.23
C PRO A 200 -19.29 -33.97 2.94
N GLN A 201 -19.38 -32.81 2.31
CA GLN A 201 -20.33 -31.77 2.70
C GLN A 201 -21.73 -32.29 2.30
N GLY A 202 -22.41 -33.02 3.19
CA GLY A 202 -23.74 -33.58 2.92
C GLY A 202 -24.16 -34.67 3.91
N ASN A 203 -25.39 -35.18 3.74
CA ASN A 203 -25.93 -36.28 4.55
C ASN A 203 -25.09 -37.55 4.34
N VAL A 204 -24.48 -38.06 5.41
CA VAL A 204 -23.73 -39.32 5.35
C VAL A 204 -24.74 -40.48 5.45
N PRO A 205 -24.78 -41.42 4.49
CA PRO A 205 -25.70 -42.55 4.54
C PRO A 205 -25.33 -43.47 5.71
N LEU A 206 -26.29 -43.70 6.59
CA LEU A 206 -26.19 -44.71 7.64
C LEU A 206 -26.52 -46.07 7.04
N THR A 207 -25.64 -47.05 7.22
CA THR A 207 -25.94 -48.45 6.89
C THR A 207 -26.35 -49.21 8.14
N TYR A 208 -27.39 -50.02 8.00
CA TYR A 208 -27.85 -50.94 9.03
C TYR A 208 -27.21 -52.31 8.83
N GLU A 209 -26.34 -52.73 9.74
CA GLU A 209 -25.70 -54.04 9.69
C GLU A 209 -26.48 -55.02 10.59
N MET A 210 -27.01 -56.11 10.01
CA MET A 210 -27.75 -57.12 10.76
C MET A 210 -26.78 -58.03 11.51
N GLY A 211 -26.48 -57.70 12.77
CA GLY A 211 -25.55 -58.51 13.58
C GLY A 211 -25.70 -58.41 15.10
N SER A 212 -26.40 -57.41 15.62
CA SER A 212 -26.70 -57.28 17.06
C SER A 212 -28.20 -57.04 17.31
N GLN A 213 -28.71 -57.50 18.45
CA GLN A 213 -30.08 -57.22 18.84
C GLN A 213 -30.24 -55.72 19.14
N THR A 214 -31.21 -55.07 18.49
CA THR A 214 -31.63 -53.70 18.80
C THR A 214 -32.29 -53.71 20.19
N PHE A 215 -31.87 -52.82 21.08
CA PHE A 215 -32.47 -52.71 22.42
C PHE A 215 -33.70 -51.81 22.38
N ILE A 216 -34.72 -52.18 23.16
CA ILE A 216 -35.88 -51.32 23.42
C ILE A 216 -35.56 -50.53 24.69
N LYS A 217 -35.75 -49.21 24.63
CA LYS A 217 -35.55 -48.30 25.76
C LYS A 217 -36.85 -47.64 26.17
N ASP A 218 -36.98 -47.36 27.46
CA ASP A 218 -38.03 -46.49 28.00
C ASP A 218 -37.71 -45.00 27.75
N MET A 219 -38.63 -44.12 28.13
CA MET A 219 -38.46 -42.65 28.00
C MET A 219 -37.29 -42.09 28.83
N ALA A 220 -36.80 -42.85 29.82
CA ALA A 220 -35.63 -42.50 30.63
C ALA A 220 -34.31 -43.02 30.02
N GLY A 221 -34.36 -43.71 28.87
CA GLY A 221 -33.19 -44.23 28.17
C GLY A 221 -32.66 -45.56 28.73
N ASN A 222 -33.38 -46.20 29.65
CA ASN A 222 -33.01 -47.49 30.23
C ASN A 222 -33.51 -48.66 29.38
N PRO A 223 -32.82 -49.80 29.34
CA PRO A 223 -33.34 -51.01 28.70
C PRO A 223 -34.69 -51.41 29.31
N ALA A 224 -35.68 -51.68 28.46
CA ALA A 224 -37.03 -52.07 28.87
C ALA A 224 -37.26 -53.57 28.59
N PRO A 225 -36.86 -54.48 29.52
CA PRO A 225 -36.97 -55.91 29.31
C PRO A 225 -38.42 -56.39 29.39
N ASN A 226 -38.78 -57.40 28.58
CA ASN A 226 -40.08 -58.09 28.59
C ASN A 226 -41.29 -57.16 28.43
N LYS A 227 -41.22 -56.26 27.45
CA LYS A 227 -42.28 -55.31 27.11
C LYS A 227 -42.85 -55.62 25.73
N ASP A 228 -44.17 -55.57 25.62
CA ASP A 228 -44.88 -55.78 24.36
C ASP A 228 -44.86 -54.50 23.54
N LEU A 229 -44.36 -54.57 22.30
CA LEU A 229 -44.34 -53.43 21.39
C LEU A 229 -45.69 -53.30 20.66
N ARG A 230 -46.32 -52.13 20.75
CA ARG A 230 -47.48 -51.76 19.94
C ARG A 230 -47.33 -50.35 19.37
N SER A 231 -47.97 -50.08 18.24
CA SER A 231 -48.10 -48.73 17.70
C SER A 231 -49.33 -48.03 18.29
N ASP A 232 -49.23 -46.74 18.61
CA ASP A 232 -50.39 -45.90 18.92
C ASP A 232 -51.11 -45.42 17.65
N VAL A 233 -52.20 -44.65 17.82
CA VAL A 233 -52.99 -44.07 16.72
C VAL A 233 -52.17 -43.07 15.86
N ASN A 234 -51.10 -42.52 16.41
CA ASN A 234 -50.19 -41.59 15.76
C ASN A 234 -48.96 -42.29 15.15
N GLY A 235 -48.88 -43.62 15.23
CA GLY A 235 -47.76 -44.42 14.73
C GLY A 235 -46.52 -44.49 15.64
N ASN A 236 -46.60 -43.99 16.87
CA ASN A 236 -45.50 -44.06 17.84
C ASN A 236 -45.43 -45.42 18.52
N LEU A 237 -44.21 -45.86 18.86
CA LEU A 237 -43.99 -47.09 19.61
C LEU A 237 -44.30 -46.87 21.10
N GLN A 238 -45.08 -47.78 21.67
CA GLN A 238 -45.46 -47.76 23.07
C GLN A 238 -45.63 -49.18 23.62
N ASP A 239 -45.62 -49.32 24.95
CA ASP A 239 -45.99 -50.54 25.68
C ASP A 239 -47.53 -50.68 25.79
N VAL A 240 -48.02 -51.86 26.19
CA VAL A 240 -49.43 -52.17 26.50
C VAL A 240 -50.02 -51.23 27.57
N SER A 241 -49.17 -50.69 28.46
CA SER A 241 -49.56 -49.67 29.46
C SER A 241 -49.58 -48.23 28.92
N GLY A 242 -49.35 -48.02 27.62
CA GLY A 242 -49.39 -46.69 26.97
C GLY A 242 -48.15 -45.84 27.22
N GLN A 243 -47.07 -46.44 27.71
CA GLN A 243 -45.81 -45.75 27.94
C GLN A 243 -44.98 -45.73 26.65
N PRO A 244 -44.41 -44.58 26.27
CA PRO A 244 -43.61 -44.48 25.05
C PRO A 244 -42.35 -45.35 25.15
N LEU A 245 -42.07 -46.09 24.09
CA LEU A 245 -40.88 -46.92 23.92
C LEU A 245 -40.10 -46.45 22.70
N SER A 246 -38.77 -46.55 22.75
CA SER A 246 -37.91 -46.23 21.62
C SER A 246 -37.06 -47.43 21.23
N LEU A 247 -36.95 -47.68 19.93
CA LEU A 247 -35.96 -48.61 19.40
C LEU A 247 -34.62 -47.86 19.34
N ASP A 248 -33.59 -48.42 19.97
CA ASP A 248 -32.23 -47.89 19.89
C ASP A 248 -31.36 -48.73 18.95
N PRO A 249 -31.32 -48.37 17.65
CA PRO A 249 -30.48 -49.06 16.67
C PRO A 249 -29.02 -48.58 16.72
N SER A 250 -28.56 -47.81 17.72
CA SER A 250 -27.19 -47.28 17.79
C SER A 250 -26.08 -48.33 17.65
N LYS A 251 -26.33 -49.58 18.07
CA LYS A 251 -25.37 -50.69 17.89
C LYS A 251 -25.31 -51.24 16.46
N ASN A 252 -26.38 -51.07 15.69
CA ASN A 252 -26.53 -51.59 14.33
C ASN A 252 -26.37 -50.51 13.25
N LEU A 253 -26.49 -49.24 13.63
CA LEU A 253 -26.20 -48.08 12.78
C LEU A 253 -24.70 -47.86 12.76
N LYS A 254 -24.08 -48.19 11.63
CA LYS A 254 -22.70 -47.79 11.34
C LYS A 254 -22.69 -46.76 10.22
N LEU A 255 -21.78 -45.81 10.35
CA LEU A 255 -21.44 -44.91 9.25
C LEU A 255 -20.73 -45.74 8.17
N ASN A 256 -21.32 -45.84 6.98
CA ASN A 256 -20.66 -46.49 5.86
C ASN A 256 -19.61 -45.54 5.27
N MET A 257 -18.36 -45.72 5.67
CA MET A 257 -17.22 -44.98 5.14
C MET A 257 -16.48 -45.75 4.05
N ALA A 258 -16.99 -46.90 3.60
CA ALA A 258 -16.18 -47.90 2.93
C ALA A 258 -16.00 -47.74 1.41
N SER A 259 -16.66 -46.80 0.71
CA SER A 259 -16.53 -46.76 -0.75
C SER A 259 -16.45 -45.41 -1.47
N GLU A 260 -16.64 -44.25 -0.81
CA GLU A 260 -16.66 -42.97 -1.55
C GLU A 260 -15.88 -41.78 -0.94
N ASN A 261 -15.17 -41.95 0.18
CA ASN A 261 -14.50 -40.80 0.84
C ASN A 261 -13.10 -41.11 1.37
N VAL A 262 -12.24 -41.69 0.53
CA VAL A 262 -10.79 -41.68 0.80
C VAL A 262 -10.21 -40.50 0.03
N SER A 263 -9.95 -39.39 0.73
CA SER A 263 -9.16 -38.28 0.19
C SER A 263 -7.89 -38.86 -0.41
N THR A 264 -7.70 -38.69 -1.71
CA THR A 264 -6.57 -39.33 -2.38
C THR A 264 -5.28 -38.62 -1.99
N VAL A 265 -4.14 -39.33 -2.03
CA VAL A 265 -2.82 -38.69 -1.85
C VAL A 265 -2.62 -37.56 -2.86
N ASN A 266 -3.25 -37.63 -4.04
CA ASN A 266 -3.24 -36.56 -5.02
C ASN A 266 -4.04 -35.33 -4.59
N ASP A 267 -5.16 -35.50 -3.88
CA ASP A 267 -5.92 -34.37 -3.31
C ASP A 267 -5.13 -33.69 -2.21
N LEU A 268 -4.43 -34.45 -1.38
CA LEU A 268 -3.53 -33.90 -0.36
C LEU A 268 -2.36 -33.13 -1.00
N ARG A 269 -1.70 -33.69 -2.02
CA ARG A 269 -0.65 -32.98 -2.76
C ARG A 269 -1.19 -31.71 -3.44
N ARG A 270 -2.40 -31.77 -4.02
CA ARG A 270 -3.06 -30.60 -4.62
C ARG A 270 -3.33 -29.53 -3.58
N ALA A 271 -3.82 -29.91 -2.40
CA ALA A 271 -4.07 -28.97 -1.30
C ALA A 271 -2.79 -28.26 -0.85
N PHE A 272 -1.70 -29.02 -0.64
CA PHE A 272 -0.39 -28.42 -0.29
C PHE A 272 0.13 -27.49 -1.38
N LYS A 273 0.10 -27.89 -2.66
CA LYS A 273 0.56 -27.03 -3.76
C LYS A 273 -0.32 -25.81 -3.96
N LEU A 274 -1.62 -25.91 -3.73
CA LEU A 274 -2.52 -24.77 -3.78
C LEU A 274 -2.22 -23.80 -2.64
N GLN A 275 -1.97 -24.29 -1.43
CA GLN A 275 -1.58 -23.43 -0.30
C GLN A 275 -0.25 -22.72 -0.56
N GLU A 276 0.78 -23.45 -1.00
CA GLU A 276 2.07 -22.87 -1.41
C GLU A 276 1.87 -21.77 -2.48
N TRP A 277 0.96 -22.00 -3.43
CA TRP A 277 0.63 -21.03 -4.46
C TRP A 277 -0.05 -19.78 -3.87
N LEU A 278 -1.03 -19.93 -2.97
CA LEU A 278 -1.73 -18.82 -2.33
C LEU A 278 -0.80 -17.97 -1.47
N GLU A 279 0.11 -18.60 -0.72
CA GLU A 279 1.13 -17.91 0.09
C GLU A 279 2.17 -17.19 -0.78
N LYS A 280 2.62 -17.83 -1.87
CA LYS A 280 3.52 -17.17 -2.84
C LYS A 280 2.81 -16.00 -3.54
N ASN A 281 1.53 -16.14 -3.86
CA ASN A 281 0.73 -15.08 -4.48
C ASN A 281 0.43 -13.93 -3.51
N ALA A 282 0.27 -14.22 -2.21
CA ALA A 282 0.17 -13.20 -1.16
C ALA A 282 1.43 -12.30 -1.13
N ARG A 283 2.61 -12.92 -1.22
CA ARG A 283 3.90 -12.19 -1.26
C ARG A 283 4.18 -11.49 -2.60
N ALA A 284 3.75 -12.09 -3.70
CA ALA A 284 3.96 -11.54 -5.04
C ALA A 284 3.08 -10.32 -5.35
N GLY A 285 1.96 -10.19 -4.64
CA GLY A 285 0.98 -9.14 -4.86
C GLY A 285 -0.10 -9.49 -5.89
N SER A 286 -0.86 -8.51 -6.34
CA SER A 286 -1.99 -8.64 -7.28
C SER A 286 -1.61 -8.25 -8.71
N ARG A 287 -0.52 -7.50 -8.87
CA ARG A 287 -0.07 -7.01 -10.17
C ARG A 287 0.52 -8.15 -11.01
N TYR A 288 0.07 -8.24 -12.26
CA TYR A 288 0.44 -9.35 -13.15
C TYR A 288 1.96 -9.46 -13.40
N ALA A 289 2.67 -8.34 -13.56
CA ALA A 289 4.13 -8.37 -13.71
C ALA A 289 4.86 -8.87 -12.47
N GLU A 290 4.39 -8.51 -11.28
CA GLU A 290 4.97 -8.95 -10.01
C GLU A 290 4.69 -10.44 -9.77
N SER A 291 3.50 -10.90 -10.17
CA SER A 291 3.16 -12.32 -10.23
C SER A 291 4.07 -13.07 -11.20
N ILE A 292 4.28 -12.58 -12.44
CA ILE A 292 5.21 -13.21 -13.40
C ILE A 292 6.63 -13.27 -12.82
N LEU A 293 7.09 -12.17 -12.22
CA LEU A 293 8.43 -12.10 -11.64
C LEU A 293 8.59 -13.08 -10.47
N SER A 294 7.59 -13.18 -9.58
CA SER A 294 7.63 -14.08 -8.44
C SER A 294 7.53 -15.54 -8.86
N PHE A 295 6.61 -15.88 -9.77
CA PHE A 295 6.38 -17.26 -10.20
C PHE A 295 7.41 -17.78 -11.19
N PHE A 296 7.80 -16.95 -12.18
CA PHE A 296 8.64 -17.36 -13.31
C PHE A 296 10.03 -16.72 -13.33
N GLY A 297 10.30 -15.71 -12.49
CA GLY A 297 11.60 -15.02 -12.46
C GLY A 297 11.85 -14.10 -13.67
N VAL A 298 10.85 -13.87 -14.51
CA VAL A 298 10.98 -13.10 -15.75
C VAL A 298 10.50 -11.66 -15.52
N LYS A 299 11.34 -10.68 -15.87
CA LYS A 299 10.93 -9.27 -15.94
C LYS A 299 10.39 -8.99 -17.35
N THR A 300 9.10 -8.72 -17.45
CA THR A 300 8.45 -8.36 -18.72
C THR A 300 8.85 -6.94 -19.14
N SER A 301 9.46 -6.80 -20.32
CA SER A 301 9.84 -5.50 -20.91
C SER A 301 8.77 -4.94 -21.87
N ASP A 302 7.57 -5.53 -21.88
CA ASP A 302 6.54 -5.32 -22.91
C ASP A 302 5.60 -4.13 -22.59
N GLY A 303 5.42 -3.24 -23.56
CA GLY A 303 4.50 -2.09 -23.52
C GLY A 303 3.02 -2.44 -23.47
N ARG A 304 2.65 -3.72 -23.57
CA ARG A 304 1.29 -4.22 -23.27
C ARG A 304 0.93 -4.18 -21.80
N LEU A 305 1.90 -3.94 -20.91
CA LEU A 305 1.66 -3.94 -19.47
C LEU A 305 0.75 -2.79 -19.00
N GLN A 306 0.45 -1.79 -19.87
CA GLN A 306 -0.43 -0.64 -19.59
C GLN A 306 -0.04 0.08 -18.27
N ARG A 307 1.26 0.23 -18.02
CA ARG A 307 1.83 0.84 -16.80
C ARG A 307 2.91 1.86 -17.14
N PRO A 308 3.17 2.84 -16.25
CA PRO A 308 4.30 3.74 -16.40
C PRO A 308 5.64 2.99 -16.37
N GLU A 309 6.63 3.49 -17.10
CA GLU A 309 7.98 2.96 -17.13
C GLU A 309 8.89 3.74 -16.18
N PHE A 310 9.65 3.03 -15.34
CA PHE A 310 10.69 3.65 -14.51
C PHE A 310 11.96 3.87 -15.34
N LEU A 311 12.42 5.11 -15.43
CA LEU A 311 13.56 5.50 -16.26
C LEU A 311 14.88 5.54 -15.50
N GLY A 312 14.84 5.94 -14.24
CA GLY A 312 16.04 6.11 -13.41
C GLY A 312 15.76 6.90 -12.14
N GLY A 313 16.74 6.94 -11.26
CA GLY A 313 16.64 7.69 -10.01
C GLY A 313 17.87 7.57 -9.12
N ASN A 314 17.85 8.28 -8.00
CA ASN A 314 18.94 8.33 -7.02
C ASN A 314 18.40 8.48 -5.59
N LYS A 315 19.20 8.00 -4.64
CA LYS A 315 19.04 8.17 -3.19
C LYS A 315 20.28 8.91 -2.67
N SER A 316 20.10 10.06 -2.06
CA SER A 316 21.17 10.83 -1.40
C SER A 316 20.83 11.08 0.08
N PRO A 317 21.78 10.88 1.00
CA PRO A 317 21.56 11.22 2.41
C PRO A 317 21.64 12.74 2.62
N ILE A 318 20.90 13.23 3.61
CA ILE A 318 21.04 14.59 4.15
C ILE A 318 22.00 14.51 5.33
N MET A 319 23.03 15.37 5.30
CA MET A 319 23.97 15.51 6.41
C MET A 319 23.45 16.59 7.36
N ILE A 320 23.38 16.26 8.65
CA ILE A 320 22.96 17.16 9.71
C ILE A 320 24.17 17.46 10.58
N SER A 321 24.48 18.74 10.76
CA SER A 321 25.57 19.24 11.61
C SER A 321 25.03 20.18 12.67
N GLU A 322 25.76 20.31 13.78
CA GLU A 322 25.45 21.25 14.85
C GLU A 322 25.94 22.68 14.56
N VAL A 323 25.24 23.65 15.13
CA VAL A 323 25.66 25.05 15.21
C VAL A 323 25.61 25.44 16.69
N LEU A 324 26.77 25.72 17.26
CA LEU A 324 26.92 26.09 18.67
C LEU A 324 26.75 27.60 18.87
N GLN A 325 25.94 27.99 19.84
CA GLN A 325 25.82 29.38 20.27
C GLN A 325 27.09 29.84 21.00
N GLN A 326 27.80 30.82 20.41
CA GLN A 326 29.09 31.30 20.92
C GLN A 326 29.00 32.37 22.03
N SER A 327 27.81 32.89 22.32
CA SER A 327 27.57 33.86 23.41
C SER A 327 26.17 33.69 24.00
N ALA A 328 26.03 33.68 25.32
CA ALA A 328 24.72 33.64 25.99
C ALA A 328 24.02 35.01 25.81
N THR A 329 22.81 34.99 25.25
CA THR A 329 21.97 36.19 25.09
C THR A 329 20.92 36.33 26.21
N ASP A 330 20.60 35.23 26.92
CA ASP A 330 19.65 35.15 28.03
C ASP A 330 19.98 33.95 28.95
N SER A 331 19.55 34.00 30.21
CA SER A 331 19.45 32.90 31.18
C SER A 331 18.69 31.66 30.69
N THR A 332 17.81 31.80 29.69
CA THR A 332 17.04 30.68 29.09
C THR A 332 17.79 29.90 28.02
N THR A 333 18.84 30.47 27.41
CA THR A 333 19.68 29.80 26.40
C THR A 333 21.17 29.98 26.74
N PRO A 334 21.74 29.10 27.58
CA PRO A 334 23.14 29.22 28.00
C PRO A 334 24.09 29.12 26.80
N GLN A 335 25.29 29.69 26.96
CA GLN A 335 26.37 29.57 25.97
C GLN A 335 26.67 28.07 25.74
N GLY A 336 26.79 27.67 24.48
CA GLY A 336 26.93 26.26 24.10
C GLY A 336 25.64 25.54 23.72
N ASN A 337 24.48 26.23 23.67
CA ASN A 337 23.27 25.64 23.12
C ASN A 337 23.45 25.27 21.64
N MET A 338 22.95 24.10 21.24
CA MET A 338 23.15 23.50 19.91
C MET A 338 21.90 23.62 19.07
N ALA A 339 21.98 24.30 17.93
CA ALA A 339 20.95 24.27 16.90
C ALA A 339 21.35 23.30 15.78
N GLY A 340 20.38 22.71 15.10
CA GLY A 340 20.64 21.82 13.98
C GLY A 340 20.68 22.55 12.63
N HIS A 341 21.65 22.21 11.79
CA HIS A 341 21.74 22.65 10.40
C HIS A 341 21.85 21.45 9.46
N GLY A 342 20.88 21.28 8.55
CA GLY A 342 20.84 20.16 7.62
C GLY A 342 21.07 20.60 6.17
N ILE A 343 22.04 19.99 5.50
CA ILE A 343 22.29 20.13 4.06
C ILE A 343 22.45 18.74 3.42
N GLY A 344 21.67 18.48 2.37
CA GLY A 344 21.89 17.38 1.44
C GLY A 344 22.32 17.91 0.07
N ILE A 345 23.37 17.33 -0.50
CA ILE A 345 23.75 17.56 -1.89
C ILE A 345 23.79 16.20 -2.58
N GLY A 346 23.05 16.07 -3.68
CA GLY A 346 23.12 14.89 -4.51
C GLY A 346 23.35 15.28 -5.96
N LYS A 347 24.30 14.58 -6.58
CA LYS A 347 24.48 14.54 -8.03
C LYS A 347 24.10 13.13 -8.50
N ASP A 348 23.79 13.00 -9.78
CA ASP A 348 23.46 11.74 -10.45
C ASP A 348 22.02 11.24 -10.16
N GLY A 349 21.59 10.17 -10.84
CA GLY A 349 20.18 9.75 -10.87
C GLY A 349 19.41 10.16 -12.11
N GLY A 350 20.16 10.52 -13.15
CA GLY A 350 19.64 10.81 -14.46
C GLY A 350 19.21 9.57 -15.24
N PHE A 351 18.71 9.80 -16.45
CA PHE A 351 18.46 8.75 -17.43
C PHE A 351 18.85 9.22 -18.83
N SER A 352 19.01 8.27 -19.76
CA SER A 352 19.02 8.52 -21.19
C SER A 352 18.18 7.45 -21.87
N ARG A 353 17.13 7.87 -22.59
CA ARG A 353 16.16 6.95 -23.19
C ARG A 353 15.64 7.50 -24.53
N PHE A 354 15.34 6.57 -25.42
CA PHE A 354 14.58 6.82 -26.65
C PHE A 354 13.11 6.48 -26.41
N PHE A 355 12.22 7.36 -26.86
CA PHE A 355 10.78 7.21 -26.67
C PHE A 355 10.09 6.84 -27.98
N GLU A 356 9.25 5.81 -27.92
CA GLU A 356 8.54 5.27 -29.09
C GLU A 356 7.16 5.91 -29.28
N GLU A 357 6.61 6.55 -28.25
CA GLU A 357 5.26 7.08 -28.25
C GLU A 357 5.10 8.40 -27.51
N HIS A 358 3.95 9.06 -27.72
CA HIS A 358 3.57 10.29 -27.02
C HIS A 358 3.29 10.00 -25.55
N GLY A 359 3.74 10.90 -24.68
CA GLY A 359 3.56 10.76 -23.24
C GLY A 359 4.16 11.90 -22.44
N TYR A 360 4.23 11.70 -21.14
CA TYR A 360 4.88 12.62 -20.21
C TYR A 360 6.04 11.94 -19.50
N VAL A 361 7.18 12.62 -19.40
CA VAL A 361 8.18 12.30 -18.38
C VAL A 361 7.90 13.15 -17.15
N ILE A 362 7.75 12.47 -16.01
CA ILE A 362 7.60 13.11 -14.71
C ILE A 362 8.76 12.70 -13.81
N GLY A 363 9.44 13.71 -13.25
CA GLY A 363 10.41 13.55 -12.18
C GLY A 363 9.75 13.83 -10.83
N LEU A 364 9.92 12.94 -9.86
CA LEU A 364 9.41 13.06 -8.50
C LEU A 364 10.56 13.14 -7.51
N MET A 365 10.43 14.02 -6.52
CA MET A 365 11.33 14.14 -5.37
C MET A 365 10.56 13.85 -4.08
N SER A 366 11.15 13.05 -3.20
CA SER A 366 10.60 12.76 -1.86
C SER A 366 11.71 12.74 -0.81
N VAL A 367 11.40 13.16 0.42
CA VAL A 367 12.33 13.12 1.56
C VAL A 367 11.72 12.27 2.66
N ILE A 368 12.45 11.23 3.09
CA ILE A 368 11.96 10.26 4.08
C ILE A 368 13.09 9.92 5.08
N PRO A 369 12.79 9.94 6.39
CA PRO A 369 13.69 9.38 7.40
C PRO A 369 13.61 7.85 7.46
N LYS A 370 14.66 7.21 7.95
CA LYS A 370 14.60 5.77 8.26
C LYS A 370 13.58 5.51 9.38
N THR A 371 12.88 4.38 9.38
CA THR A 371 11.95 4.08 10.48
C THR A 371 12.70 3.63 11.74
N SER A 372 12.24 4.09 12.90
CA SER A 372 12.63 3.58 14.22
C SER A 372 11.43 3.56 15.16
N TYR A 373 11.47 2.65 16.13
CA TYR A 373 10.35 2.37 17.05
C TYR A 373 10.86 2.32 18.50
N SER A 374 10.08 2.81 19.45
CA SER A 374 10.47 2.86 20.87
C SER A 374 9.38 2.43 21.86
N GLN A 375 8.11 2.36 21.44
CA GLN A 375 6.96 2.15 22.34
C GLN A 375 6.48 0.68 22.41
N GLY A 376 7.07 -0.24 21.64
CA GLY A 376 6.68 -1.65 21.60
C GLY A 376 7.57 -2.56 22.45
N ILE A 377 7.09 -3.78 22.72
CA ILE A 377 7.84 -4.87 23.36
C ILE A 377 8.40 -5.79 22.26
N PRO A 378 9.74 -5.92 22.12
CA PRO A 378 10.32 -6.84 21.16
C PRO A 378 9.81 -8.29 21.32
N ARG A 379 9.57 -8.99 20.20
CA ARG A 379 9.00 -10.35 20.19
C ARG A 379 9.74 -11.35 21.07
N HIS A 380 11.05 -11.21 21.25
CA HIS A 380 11.82 -12.14 22.08
C HIS A 380 11.44 -12.12 23.56
N PHE A 381 10.88 -11.00 24.07
CA PHE A 381 10.38 -10.92 25.45
C PHE A 381 9.01 -11.57 25.64
N SER A 382 8.27 -11.84 24.56
CA SER A 382 6.95 -12.47 24.62
C SER A 382 6.97 -13.97 24.28
N LYS A 383 8.15 -14.56 24.05
CA LYS A 383 8.30 -16.01 23.79
C LYS A 383 8.14 -16.78 25.09
N SER A 384 7.17 -17.69 25.11
CA SER A 384 6.85 -18.47 26.33
C SER A 384 6.94 -19.97 26.10
N ASP A 385 6.59 -20.45 24.91
CA ASP A 385 6.62 -21.87 24.58
C ASP A 385 7.84 -22.23 23.71
N LYS A 386 8.25 -23.50 23.72
CA LYS A 386 9.33 -24.03 22.88
C LYS A 386 9.05 -23.84 21.39
N PHE A 387 7.77 -23.76 20.98
CA PHE A 387 7.37 -23.56 19.59
C PHE A 387 7.51 -22.12 19.08
N ASP A 388 7.67 -21.14 19.99
CA ASP A 388 7.96 -19.73 19.67
C ASP A 388 9.43 -19.51 19.26
N TYR A 389 10.31 -20.44 19.65
CA TYR A 389 11.70 -20.46 19.25
C TYR A 389 11.85 -21.03 17.84
N PHE A 390 12.96 -20.67 17.19
CA PHE A 390 13.23 -21.11 15.82
C PHE A 390 13.47 -22.62 15.78
N TRP A 391 12.66 -23.31 14.97
CA TRP A 391 12.88 -24.69 14.58
C TRP A 391 12.78 -24.79 13.06
N PRO A 392 13.80 -25.34 12.36
CA PRO A 392 13.76 -25.51 10.91
C PRO A 392 12.52 -26.24 10.40
N GLN A 393 11.99 -27.18 11.21
CA GLN A 393 10.79 -27.97 10.86
C GLN A 393 9.52 -27.13 10.72
N PHE A 394 9.46 -25.95 11.35
CA PHE A 394 8.27 -25.11 11.38
C PHE A 394 8.34 -23.87 10.49
N GLU A 395 9.49 -23.61 9.84
CA GLU A 395 9.71 -22.40 9.05
C GLU A 395 8.71 -22.22 7.89
N HIS A 396 8.19 -23.33 7.34
CA HIS A 396 7.34 -23.32 6.14
C HIS A 396 5.86 -23.64 6.40
N ILE A 397 5.39 -23.48 7.64
CA ILE A 397 3.98 -23.78 8.00
C ILE A 397 3.03 -22.62 7.63
N GLY A 398 3.57 -21.44 7.34
CA GLY A 398 2.82 -20.27 6.89
C GLY A 398 3.23 -18.98 7.61
N GLU A 399 2.33 -18.01 7.58
CA GLU A 399 2.51 -16.70 8.19
C GLU A 399 2.20 -16.73 9.70
N GLN A 400 2.93 -15.94 10.48
CA GLN A 400 2.81 -15.79 11.93
C GLN A 400 2.17 -14.43 12.26
N PRO A 401 1.25 -14.37 13.24
CA PRO A 401 0.67 -13.11 13.69
C PRO A 401 1.70 -12.27 14.46
N VAL A 402 1.82 -11.01 14.06
CA VAL A 402 2.47 -9.92 14.78
C VAL A 402 1.43 -9.30 15.70
N TYR A 403 1.75 -9.17 16.98
CA TYR A 403 0.82 -8.61 17.97
C TYR A 403 0.98 -7.10 18.10
N ASN A 404 -0.11 -6.44 18.48
CA ASN A 404 -0.17 -5.01 18.77
C ASN A 404 0.88 -4.54 19.79
N LYS A 405 1.12 -5.34 20.84
CA LYS A 405 2.17 -5.07 21.83
C LYS A 405 3.58 -4.95 21.25
N GLU A 406 3.85 -5.54 20.08
CA GLU A 406 5.17 -5.45 19.44
C GLU A 406 5.47 -4.06 18.90
N ILE A 407 4.45 -3.30 18.54
CA ILE A 407 4.60 -1.94 18.03
C ILE A 407 4.32 -0.88 19.10
N PHE A 408 3.27 -1.08 19.89
CA PHE A 408 2.81 -0.14 20.91
C PHE A 408 2.29 -0.93 22.10
N ALA A 409 3.10 -1.06 23.14
CA ALA A 409 2.72 -1.76 24.36
C ALA A 409 2.11 -0.76 25.34
N LYS A 410 0.79 -0.62 25.32
CA LYS A 410 0.08 0.20 26.31
C LYS A 410 -1.12 -0.54 26.89
N ASN A 411 -1.21 -0.52 28.21
CA ASN A 411 -2.33 -1.09 28.96
C ASN A 411 -3.45 -0.05 29.08
N ILE A 412 -4.26 0.11 28.03
CA ILE A 412 -5.49 0.91 28.05
C ILE A 412 -6.68 0.05 27.62
N ASP A 413 -7.84 0.27 28.21
CA ASP A 413 -9.03 -0.57 27.97
C ASP A 413 -9.52 -0.52 26.50
N ALA A 414 -9.20 0.55 25.78
CA ALA A 414 -9.56 0.74 24.37
C ALA A 414 -8.56 0.09 23.37
N TYR A 415 -7.45 -0.50 23.85
CA TYR A 415 -6.41 -1.09 23.01
C TYR A 415 -6.03 -2.49 23.48
N ASP A 416 -6.46 -3.49 22.72
CA ASP A 416 -6.06 -4.87 22.95
C ASP A 416 -4.62 -5.09 22.45
N SER A 417 -3.70 -5.19 23.40
CA SER A 417 -2.28 -5.44 23.18
C SER A 417 -1.99 -6.86 22.64
N GLU A 418 -2.88 -7.82 22.85
CA GLU A 418 -2.77 -9.19 22.35
C GLU A 418 -3.49 -9.39 21.01
N ALA A 419 -4.21 -8.37 20.54
CA ALA A 419 -4.82 -8.42 19.21
C ALA A 419 -3.75 -8.45 18.11
N VAL A 420 -4.12 -9.04 16.98
CA VAL A 420 -3.25 -9.20 15.80
C VAL A 420 -3.16 -7.87 15.05
N PHE A 421 -1.94 -7.37 14.90
CA PHE A 421 -1.63 -6.18 14.08
C PHE A 421 -1.57 -6.53 12.60
N GLY A 422 -0.93 -7.65 12.27
CA GLY A 422 -0.74 -8.14 10.91
C GLY A 422 -0.01 -9.48 10.90
N TYR A 423 0.35 -9.96 9.72
CA TYR A 423 0.97 -11.26 9.51
C TYR A 423 2.30 -11.10 8.76
N LEU A 424 3.31 -11.86 9.18
CA LEU A 424 4.63 -11.93 8.55
C LEU A 424 5.10 -13.37 8.46
N PRO A 425 6.09 -13.69 7.59
CA PRO A 425 6.59 -15.04 7.50
C PRO A 425 7.11 -15.49 8.86
N ARG A 426 6.84 -16.75 9.23
CA ARG A 426 7.26 -17.25 10.54
C ARG A 426 8.76 -17.03 10.77
N TYR A 427 9.12 -16.61 11.98
CA TYR A 427 10.50 -16.29 12.38
C TYR A 427 11.12 -15.05 11.71
N SER A 428 10.30 -14.16 11.14
CA SER A 428 10.79 -12.89 10.57
C SER A 428 11.51 -12.01 11.59
N GLU A 429 11.22 -12.14 12.89
CA GLU A 429 11.87 -11.39 13.96
C GLU A 429 13.36 -11.75 14.14
N TYR A 430 13.80 -12.92 13.65
CA TYR A 430 15.22 -13.28 13.62
C TYR A 430 15.94 -12.77 12.36
N LYS A 431 15.19 -12.44 11.30
CA LYS A 431 15.71 -11.98 10.02
C LYS A 431 15.78 -10.46 9.95
N PHE A 432 14.88 -9.77 10.65
CA PHE A 432 14.77 -8.32 10.65
C PHE A 432 14.74 -7.78 12.08
N SER A 433 15.52 -6.72 12.33
CA SER A 433 15.53 -6.01 13.61
C SER A 433 15.20 -4.54 13.37
N PRO A 434 14.17 -3.98 14.04
CA PRO A 434 13.85 -2.57 13.93
C PRO A 434 14.91 -1.70 14.63
N SER A 435 15.12 -0.48 14.12
CA SER A 435 15.96 0.51 14.82
C SER A 435 15.29 0.94 16.13
N THR A 436 16.04 0.99 17.22
CA THR A 436 15.54 1.30 18.58
C THR A 436 16.03 2.66 19.09
N VAL A 437 15.32 3.22 20.06
CA VAL A 437 15.67 4.47 20.78
C VAL A 437 15.56 4.21 22.29
N HIS A 438 16.51 4.72 23.07
CA HIS A 438 16.66 4.39 24.50
C HIS A 438 16.98 5.62 25.36
N GLY A 439 16.69 5.52 26.67
CA GLY A 439 16.98 6.57 27.66
C GLY A 439 16.12 7.82 27.45
N ASP A 440 16.69 8.98 27.78
CA ASP A 440 16.02 10.27 27.71
C ASP A 440 15.57 10.64 26.28
N PHE A 441 16.20 10.07 25.24
CA PHE A 441 15.76 10.20 23.85
C PHE A 441 14.36 9.62 23.60
N LYS A 442 13.83 8.78 24.50
CA LYS A 442 12.46 8.26 24.40
C LYS A 442 11.41 9.22 24.97
N ASP A 443 11.80 10.08 25.91
CA ASP A 443 10.90 10.95 26.67
C ASP A 443 11.29 12.41 26.41
N ASP A 444 12.05 13.06 27.29
CA ASP A 444 12.36 14.50 27.21
C ASP A 444 13.11 14.93 25.94
N LEU A 445 13.96 14.07 25.37
CA LEU A 445 14.81 14.37 24.21
C LEU A 445 14.28 13.79 22.89
N TYR A 446 12.97 13.53 22.80
CA TYR A 446 12.32 12.97 21.61
C TYR A 446 12.45 13.81 20.33
N PHE A 447 12.75 15.10 20.45
CA PHE A 447 13.01 16.02 19.32
C PHE A 447 14.40 15.81 18.66
N TRP A 448 15.26 14.96 19.22
CA TRP A 448 16.57 14.65 18.64
C TRP A 448 16.55 13.53 17.60
N HIS A 449 15.44 12.80 17.46
CA HIS A 449 15.32 11.71 16.49
C HIS A 449 14.01 11.82 15.72
N LEU A 450 13.94 11.19 14.54
CA LEU A 450 12.75 11.14 13.67
C LEU A 450 12.05 9.77 13.73
N GLY A 451 12.15 9.12 14.90
CA GLY A 451 11.46 7.86 15.15
C GLY A 451 9.94 8.03 15.16
N ARG A 452 9.23 6.93 14.91
CA ARG A 452 7.77 6.94 14.90
C ARG A 452 7.28 6.92 16.35
N ILE A 453 6.51 7.93 16.72
CA ILE A 453 5.88 8.07 18.02
C ILE A 453 4.38 8.01 17.79
N PHE A 454 3.69 7.16 18.54
CA PHE A 454 2.26 6.95 18.46
C PHE A 454 1.58 7.54 19.70
N ASP A 455 0.51 8.29 19.44
CA ASP A 455 -0.32 8.86 20.48
C ASP A 455 -1.31 7.83 21.01
N THR A 456 -1.71 8.05 22.26
CA THR A 456 -2.51 7.09 23.02
C THR A 456 -3.97 7.11 22.59
N ASP A 457 -4.41 8.24 22.06
CA ASP A 457 -5.77 8.47 21.57
C ASP A 457 -5.98 7.90 20.16
N LYS A 458 -4.89 7.59 19.46
CA LYS A 458 -4.88 7.05 18.10
C LYS A 458 -3.84 5.93 17.98
N PRO A 459 -4.11 4.76 18.59
CA PRO A 459 -3.18 3.64 18.52
C PRO A 459 -2.93 3.20 17.07
N PRO A 460 -1.75 2.66 16.76
CA PRO A 460 -1.40 2.26 15.40
C PRO A 460 -2.24 1.06 14.97
N VAL A 461 -2.86 1.18 13.80
CA VAL A 461 -3.59 0.09 13.12
C VAL A 461 -3.01 -0.06 11.73
N LEU A 462 -2.87 -1.28 11.23
CA LEU A 462 -2.37 -1.55 9.88
C LEU A 462 -3.37 -1.02 8.82
N ASN A 463 -3.16 0.22 8.38
CA ASN A 463 -4.00 0.91 7.42
C ASN A 463 -3.17 1.94 6.62
N GLN A 464 -3.83 2.68 5.72
CA GLN A 464 -3.20 3.72 4.92
C GLN A 464 -2.42 4.75 5.77
N SER A 465 -3.00 5.23 6.88
CA SER A 465 -2.33 6.23 7.73
C SER A 465 -1.07 5.70 8.42
N PHE A 466 -0.99 4.39 8.66
CA PHE A 466 0.20 3.77 9.22
C PHE A 466 1.32 3.62 8.20
N ILE A 467 1.00 3.32 6.95
CA ILE A 467 2.02 3.11 5.90
C ILE A 467 2.50 4.43 5.31
N GLU A 468 1.65 5.42 5.16
CA GLU A 468 2.05 6.71 4.63
C GLU A 468 2.94 7.48 5.61
N CYS A 469 3.97 8.15 5.08
CA CYS A 469 4.82 9.03 5.86
C CYS A 469 4.05 10.33 6.17
N ASP A 470 3.63 10.49 7.42
CA ASP A 470 2.92 11.69 7.84
C ASP A 470 3.88 12.81 8.30
N LYS A 471 3.67 14.01 7.77
CA LYS A 471 4.50 15.19 8.06
C LYS A 471 4.31 15.70 9.49
N ASN A 472 3.12 15.57 10.06
CA ASN A 472 2.78 16.13 11.37
C ASN A 472 3.53 15.43 12.50
N ALA A 473 3.76 14.12 12.38
CA ALA A 473 4.55 13.37 13.34
C ALA A 473 6.05 13.76 13.31
N LEU A 474 6.51 14.40 12.24
CA LEU A 474 7.93 14.67 11.97
C LEU A 474 8.30 16.16 12.09
N SER A 475 7.34 17.05 12.37
CA SER A 475 7.58 18.49 12.48
C SER A 475 8.30 18.90 13.77
N ARG A 476 8.24 18.07 14.82
CA ARG A 476 8.82 18.30 16.17
C ARG A 476 10.30 18.66 16.24
N ILE A 477 11.06 18.38 15.19
CA ILE A 477 12.50 18.68 15.14
C ILE A 477 12.76 20.15 14.75
N PHE A 478 11.77 20.82 14.17
CA PHE A 478 11.89 22.16 13.63
C PHE A 478 11.44 23.20 14.67
N ALA A 479 12.08 24.37 14.65
CA ALA A 479 11.71 25.46 15.56
C ALA A 479 10.31 26.05 15.26
N VAL A 480 9.82 25.87 14.03
CA VAL A 480 8.48 26.27 13.60
C VAL A 480 7.73 25.01 13.20
N GLU A 481 6.64 24.70 13.87
CA GLU A 481 5.87 23.48 13.66
C GLU A 481 4.66 23.65 12.71
N ASP A 482 4.36 24.88 12.30
CA ASP A 482 3.24 25.21 11.41
C ASP A 482 3.33 24.49 10.05
N ASP A 483 2.27 24.58 9.24
CA ASP A 483 2.15 23.99 7.90
C ASP A 483 3.09 24.57 6.82
N THR A 484 4.13 25.29 7.24
CA THR A 484 5.18 25.82 6.37
C THR A 484 6.11 24.72 5.86
N ASP A 485 6.65 24.94 4.66
CA ASP A 485 7.62 24.04 4.03
C ASP A 485 8.88 23.86 4.90
N LYS A 486 9.22 22.62 5.23
CA LYS A 486 10.39 22.28 6.04
C LYS A 486 11.67 22.04 5.22
N PHE A 487 11.53 21.76 3.93
CA PHE A 487 12.65 21.55 3.02
C PHE A 487 12.68 22.62 1.93
N TYR A 488 13.85 23.24 1.78
CA TYR A 488 14.16 24.19 0.73
C TYR A 488 15.10 23.55 -0.27
N CYS A 489 14.59 23.28 -1.46
CA CYS A 489 15.33 22.56 -2.50
C CYS A 489 15.68 23.52 -3.64
N HIS A 490 16.96 23.54 -4.03
CA HIS A 490 17.40 24.06 -5.31
C HIS A 490 17.72 22.87 -6.21
N LEU A 491 17.06 22.81 -7.36
CA LEU A 491 17.22 21.76 -8.36
C LEU A 491 17.77 22.36 -9.65
N TYR A 492 18.85 21.78 -10.15
CA TYR A 492 19.37 22.03 -11.48
C TYR A 492 19.25 20.75 -12.31
N GLN A 493 18.54 20.81 -13.43
CA GLN A 493 18.37 19.68 -14.32
C GLN A 493 19.00 19.99 -15.67
N LYS A 494 20.10 19.30 -16.00
CA LYS A 494 20.69 19.38 -17.34
C LYS A 494 19.91 18.45 -18.26
N ILE A 495 19.06 19.03 -19.10
CA ILE A 495 18.23 18.30 -20.06
C ILE A 495 18.82 18.46 -21.45
N THR A 496 19.06 17.34 -22.14
CA THR A 496 19.47 17.31 -23.55
C THR A 496 18.46 16.47 -24.31
N ALA A 497 17.75 17.07 -25.27
CA ALA A 497 16.74 16.42 -26.07
C ALA A 497 17.14 16.46 -27.55
N LYS A 498 17.18 15.30 -28.20
CA LYS A 498 17.24 15.19 -29.66
C LYS A 498 15.84 14.85 -30.15
N ARG A 499 15.22 15.79 -30.86
CA ARG A 499 13.85 15.65 -31.39
C ARG A 499 13.91 15.64 -32.91
N LYS A 500 13.06 14.83 -33.55
CA LYS A 500 12.90 14.82 -35.01
C LYS A 500 12.04 16.00 -35.46
N MET A 501 12.52 17.21 -35.19
CA MET A 501 11.84 18.46 -35.51
C MET A 501 12.79 19.40 -36.23
N SER A 502 12.25 20.25 -37.09
CA SER A 502 13.03 21.32 -37.69
C SER A 502 13.50 22.27 -36.58
N TYR A 503 14.76 22.69 -36.63
CA TYR A 503 15.28 23.67 -35.68
C TYR A 503 14.60 25.03 -35.87
N PHE A 504 14.35 25.42 -37.12
CA PHE A 504 13.48 26.54 -37.49
C PHE A 504 12.39 26.02 -38.44
N GLY A 505 11.13 26.33 -38.16
CA GLY A 505 10.03 26.02 -39.07
C GLY A 505 10.12 26.95 -40.28
N ASP A 506 10.61 26.45 -41.41
CA ASP A 506 10.52 27.17 -42.67
C ASP A 506 9.15 26.86 -43.30
N PRO A 507 8.28 27.85 -43.52
CA PRO A 507 7.01 27.67 -44.21
C PRO A 507 7.26 27.51 -45.72
N SER A 508 7.96 26.45 -46.12
CA SER A 508 8.14 26.05 -47.52
C SER A 508 7.40 24.74 -47.78
N PHE A 509 6.74 24.66 -48.94
CA PHE A 509 6.17 23.41 -49.43
C PHE A 509 7.33 22.45 -49.75
N ARG A 510 7.61 21.50 -48.85
CA ARG A 510 8.52 20.39 -49.16
C ARG A 510 7.79 19.47 -50.14
N ILE A 511 8.15 19.57 -51.43
CA ILE A 511 7.73 18.64 -52.49
C ILE A 511 8.40 17.29 -52.28
#